data_AF-A0A1V6SGQ5-F1
#
_entry.id   AF-A0A1V6SGQ5-F1
#
_cell.length_a   1.000
_cell.length_b   1.000
_cell.length_c   1.000
_cell.angle_alpha   90.00
_cell.angle_beta   90.00
_cell.angle_gamma   90.00
#
_symmetry.space_group_name_H-M   'P 1'
#
loop_
_entity.id
_entity.type
_entity.pdbx_description
1 polymer ?
#
loop_
_entity_poly.entity_id
_entity_poly.type
_entity_poly.pdbx_seq_one_letter_code
_entity_poly.pdbx_strand_id
1 'polypeptide(L)'
;MSAFCTEITPQCPVEATTYGYYPNLGGNIFFAVYFGLLGFCQLGLGIYLRTWTFLAALGIGTFMEGAGYVGRILIHDNPWSMSGFRLQIFCLILAPTFVAAGIYLTLKHIIIHFGPQYSRMNPKRFTWIFIGSDIGSIVLQAAGGGVANAAGTNQAMVNTGNNIIIAGIAFQVATMSVCGLLAFDFLIASRKHLCEGFQGESVTEKPQQRIWLVLIAEILAYTTVLIRCIYR
;
A
#
# COMPACT_ATOMS: atom_id res chain seq x y z
N MET A 1 -28.91 -14.40 17.77
CA MET A 1 -29.58 -15.31 16.84
C MET A 1 -29.12 -14.93 15.44
N SER A 2 -27.84 -15.17 15.13
CA SER A 2 -27.13 -14.52 14.00
C SER A 2 -26.23 -15.51 13.22
N ALA A 3 -26.45 -16.82 13.40
CA ALA A 3 -25.47 -17.84 13.03
C ALA A 3 -25.71 -18.52 11.66
N PHE A 4 -26.76 -18.18 10.90
CA PHE A 4 -27.15 -18.95 9.70
C PHE A 4 -27.71 -18.12 8.54
N CYS A 5 -27.36 -16.83 8.42
CA CYS A 5 -27.69 -16.10 7.20
C CYS A 5 -26.59 -16.37 6.18
N THR A 6 -26.90 -17.07 5.09
CA THR A 6 -25.96 -17.33 3.97
C THR A 6 -26.37 -16.63 2.69
N GLU A 7 -27.58 -16.08 2.63
CA GLU A 7 -28.18 -15.39 1.48
C GLU A 7 -29.12 -14.28 1.97
N ILE A 8 -29.37 -13.28 1.13
CA ILE A 8 -30.25 -12.15 1.46
C ILE A 8 -31.70 -12.63 1.36
N THR A 9 -32.33 -12.77 2.52
CA THR A 9 -33.75 -13.12 2.66
C THR A 9 -34.46 -12.03 3.47
N PRO A 10 -35.81 -11.97 3.46
CA PRO A 10 -36.58 -11.01 4.27
C PRO A 10 -36.26 -11.09 5.79
N GLN A 11 -35.66 -12.20 6.23
CA GLN A 11 -35.25 -12.46 7.62
C GLN A 11 -33.79 -12.02 7.90
N CYS A 12 -33.00 -11.74 6.86
CA CYS A 12 -31.59 -11.33 6.90
C CYS A 12 -31.38 -10.11 5.97
N PRO A 13 -31.85 -8.90 6.35
CA PRO A 13 -31.81 -7.71 5.50
C PRO A 13 -30.38 -7.22 5.27
N VAL A 14 -30.13 -6.58 4.11
CA VAL A 14 -28.81 -6.03 3.72
C VAL A 14 -28.33 -4.96 4.72
N GLU A 15 -29.27 -4.28 5.38
CA GLU A 15 -29.04 -3.29 6.45
C GLU A 15 -28.38 -3.89 7.70
N ALA A 16 -28.55 -5.19 7.95
CA ALA A 16 -27.94 -5.90 9.07
C ALA A 16 -26.51 -6.39 8.78
N THR A 17 -26.02 -6.18 7.55
CA THR A 17 -24.64 -6.51 7.15
C THR A 17 -23.69 -5.38 7.53
N THR A 18 -22.40 -5.68 7.68
CA THR A 18 -21.37 -4.71 8.13
C THR A 18 -21.26 -3.47 7.23
N TYR A 19 -21.69 -3.57 5.96
CA TYR A 19 -21.67 -2.45 5.02
C TYR A 19 -22.98 -1.66 4.97
N GLY A 20 -24.13 -2.27 5.26
CA GLY A 20 -25.44 -1.59 5.17
C GLY A 20 -25.86 -1.13 3.76
N TYR A 21 -25.04 -1.38 2.73
CA TYR A 21 -25.32 -1.08 1.33
C TYR A 21 -24.70 -2.14 0.41
N TYR A 22 -25.25 -2.26 -0.80
CA TYR A 22 -24.70 -3.13 -1.85
C TYR A 22 -23.48 -2.48 -2.53
N PRO A 23 -22.28 -3.06 -2.46
CA PRO A 23 -21.12 -2.55 -3.19
C PRO A 23 -21.40 -2.54 -4.69
N ASN A 24 -20.96 -1.51 -5.43
CA ASN A 24 -21.11 -1.51 -6.89
C ASN A 24 -20.25 -2.63 -7.51
N LEU A 25 -20.92 -3.68 -8.00
CA LEU A 25 -20.29 -4.87 -8.57
C LEU A 25 -19.43 -4.54 -9.81
N GLY A 26 -19.95 -3.69 -10.70
CA GLY A 26 -19.22 -3.30 -11.91
C GLY A 26 -17.89 -2.60 -11.60
N GLY A 27 -17.90 -1.69 -10.62
CA GLY A 27 -16.68 -1.00 -10.17
C GLY A 27 -15.66 -1.93 -9.54
N ASN A 28 -16.10 -2.85 -8.67
CA ASN A 28 -15.20 -3.80 -8.02
C ASN A 28 -14.58 -4.80 -9.00
N ILE A 29 -15.33 -5.28 -9.99
CA ILE A 29 -14.81 -6.14 -11.07
C ILE A 29 -13.79 -5.39 -11.90
N PHE A 30 -14.08 -4.14 -12.29
CA PHE A 30 -13.13 -3.32 -13.04
C PHE A 30 -11.79 -3.19 -12.31
N PHE A 31 -11.81 -2.83 -11.02
CA PHE A 31 -10.58 -2.71 -10.24
C PHE A 31 -9.88 -4.05 -10.02
N ALA A 32 -10.61 -5.15 -9.79
CA ALA A 32 -10.02 -6.48 -9.65
C ALA A 32 -9.27 -6.89 -10.93
N VAL A 33 -9.88 -6.70 -12.11
CA VAL A 33 -9.25 -6.99 -13.39
C VAL A 33 -8.08 -6.04 -13.66
N TYR A 34 -8.24 -4.74 -13.36
CA TYR A 34 -7.19 -3.74 -13.54
C TYR A 34 -5.94 -4.05 -12.72
N PHE A 35 -6.08 -4.30 -11.42
CA PHE A 35 -4.95 -4.69 -10.56
C PHE A 35 -4.41 -6.08 -10.92
N GLY A 36 -5.25 -7.01 -11.37
CA GLY A 36 -4.80 -8.30 -11.88
C GLY A 36 -3.89 -8.16 -13.10
N LEU A 37 -4.32 -7.41 -14.12
CA LEU A 37 -3.54 -7.15 -15.33
C LEU A 37 -2.23 -6.43 -15.01
N LEU A 38 -2.28 -5.38 -14.17
CA LEU A 38 -1.07 -4.70 -13.72
C LEU A 38 -0.12 -5.63 -12.97
N GLY A 39 -0.64 -6.51 -12.11
CA GLY A 39 0.15 -7.50 -11.39
C GLY A 39 0.88 -8.46 -12.32
N PHE A 40 0.19 -9.00 -13.35
CA PHE A 40 0.82 -9.88 -14.33
C PHE A 40 1.83 -9.15 -15.23
N CYS A 41 1.53 -7.94 -15.68
CA CYS A 41 2.49 -7.11 -16.41
C CYS A 41 3.74 -6.81 -15.57
N GLN A 42 3.56 -6.46 -14.30
CA GLN A 42 4.65 -6.20 -13.37
C GLN A 42 5.50 -7.45 -13.12
N LEU A 43 4.87 -8.63 -12.99
CA LEU A 43 5.57 -9.91 -12.91
C LEU A 43 6.45 -10.16 -14.14
N GLY A 44 5.88 -9.99 -15.34
CA GLY A 44 6.61 -10.18 -16.59
C GLY A 44 7.81 -9.22 -16.70
N LEU A 45 7.59 -7.94 -16.42
CA LEU A 45 8.66 -6.92 -16.44
C LEU A 45 9.72 -7.17 -15.38
N GLY A 46 9.33 -7.53 -14.15
CA GLY A 46 10.28 -7.76 -13.06
C GLY A 46 11.15 -9.00 -13.27
N ILE A 47 10.60 -10.06 -13.88
CA ILE A 47 11.36 -11.25 -14.28
C ILE A 47 12.32 -10.91 -15.42
N TYR A 48 11.84 -10.17 -16.43
CA TYR A 48 12.67 -9.75 -17.58
C TYR A 48 13.83 -8.84 -17.17
N LEU A 49 13.56 -7.84 -16.32
CA LEU A 49 14.53 -6.85 -15.84
C LEU A 49 15.36 -7.34 -14.63
N ARG A 50 15.06 -8.53 -14.09
CA ARG A 50 15.73 -9.14 -12.91
C ARG A 50 15.74 -8.26 -11.66
N THR A 51 14.74 -7.40 -11.48
CA THR A 51 14.61 -6.51 -10.32
C THR A 51 13.86 -7.20 -9.17
N TRP A 52 14.43 -8.26 -8.62
CA TRP A 52 13.74 -9.18 -7.68
C TRP A 52 13.11 -8.51 -6.45
N THR A 53 13.81 -7.56 -5.81
CA THR A 53 13.31 -6.91 -4.58
C THR A 53 12.17 -5.94 -4.87
N PHE A 54 12.27 -5.16 -5.94
CA PHE A 54 11.21 -4.27 -6.41
C PHE A 54 10.00 -5.07 -6.92
N LEU A 55 10.25 -6.18 -7.63
CA LEU A 55 9.23 -7.10 -8.09
C LEU A 55 8.46 -7.71 -6.91
N ALA A 56 9.15 -8.19 -5.89
CA ALA A 56 8.52 -8.77 -4.71
C ALA A 56 7.64 -7.73 -4.00
N ALA A 57 8.17 -6.54 -3.70
CA ALA A 57 7.42 -5.51 -3.00
C ALA A 57 6.19 -5.03 -3.79
N LEU A 58 6.38 -4.56 -5.03
CA LEU A 58 5.28 -4.00 -5.81
C LEU A 58 4.32 -5.08 -6.31
N GLY A 59 4.83 -6.25 -6.65
CA GLY A 59 4.02 -7.40 -7.08
C GLY A 59 3.09 -7.86 -5.96
N ILE A 60 3.62 -8.12 -4.76
CA ILE A 60 2.82 -8.52 -3.60
C ILE A 60 1.76 -7.45 -3.31
N GLY A 61 2.13 -6.17 -3.26
CA GLY A 61 1.17 -5.08 -3.02
C GLY A 61 0.04 -5.04 -4.05
N THR A 62 0.37 -5.21 -5.34
CA THR A 62 -0.60 -5.18 -6.44
C THR A 62 -1.55 -6.38 -6.42
N PHE A 63 -1.03 -7.59 -6.16
CA PHE A 63 -1.87 -8.78 -5.99
C PHE A 63 -2.74 -8.70 -4.75
N MET A 64 -2.25 -8.11 -3.66
CA MET A 64 -3.05 -7.90 -2.46
C MET A 64 -4.18 -6.89 -2.71
N GLU A 65 -3.96 -5.81 -3.47
CA GLU A 65 -5.05 -4.93 -3.90
C GLU A 65 -6.10 -5.70 -4.70
N GLY A 66 -5.66 -6.46 -5.72
CA GLY A 66 -6.54 -7.32 -6.52
C GLY A 66 -7.35 -8.31 -5.66
N ALA A 67 -6.69 -9.01 -4.73
CA ALA A 67 -7.34 -9.94 -3.80
C ALA A 67 -8.34 -9.24 -2.88
N GLY A 68 -8.06 -8.00 -2.47
CA GLY A 68 -8.99 -7.17 -1.70
C GLY A 68 -10.26 -6.84 -2.48
N TYR A 69 -10.14 -6.51 -3.76
CA TYR A 69 -11.29 -6.28 -4.64
C TYR A 69 -12.06 -7.59 -4.95
N VAL A 70 -11.36 -8.72 -5.09
CA VAL A 70 -12.00 -10.04 -5.17
C VAL A 70 -12.79 -10.34 -3.90
N GLY A 71 -12.25 -10.01 -2.73
CA GLY A 71 -12.98 -10.08 -1.46
C GLY A 71 -14.27 -9.26 -1.48
N ARG A 72 -14.25 -8.04 -2.04
CA ARG A 72 -15.46 -7.20 -2.21
C ARG A 72 -16.51 -7.83 -3.13
N ILE A 73 -16.07 -8.51 -4.20
CA ILE A 73 -16.98 -9.24 -5.10
C ILE A 73 -17.59 -10.43 -4.35
N LEU A 74 -16.79 -11.14 -3.55
CA LEU A 74 -17.29 -12.28 -2.78
C LEU A 74 -18.32 -11.87 -1.70
N ILE A 75 -18.15 -10.70 -1.10
CA ILE A 75 -19.11 -10.11 -0.15
C ILE A 75 -20.37 -9.60 -0.87
N HIS A 76 -20.27 -9.18 -2.14
CA HIS A 76 -21.45 -8.82 -2.92
C HIS A 76 -22.39 -10.03 -3.12
N ASP A 77 -21.81 -11.20 -3.45
CA ASP A 77 -22.59 -12.41 -3.67
C ASP A 77 -23.02 -13.07 -2.34
N ASN A 78 -22.18 -13.00 -1.31
CA ASN A 78 -22.51 -13.47 0.03
C ASN A 78 -22.04 -12.47 1.13
N PRO A 79 -22.89 -11.50 1.51
CA PRO A 79 -22.58 -10.47 2.49
C PRO A 79 -22.25 -10.99 3.89
N TRP A 80 -22.66 -12.24 4.18
CA TRP A 80 -22.47 -12.89 5.46
C TRP A 80 -21.19 -13.73 5.52
N SER A 81 -20.46 -13.83 4.41
CA SER A 81 -19.19 -14.58 4.37
C SER A 81 -18.10 -13.84 5.17
N MET A 82 -17.90 -14.29 6.42
CA MET A 82 -16.87 -13.75 7.30
C MET A 82 -15.46 -13.92 6.71
N SER A 83 -15.26 -14.95 5.89
CA SER A 83 -14.02 -15.20 5.15
C SER A 83 -13.76 -14.14 4.07
N GLY A 84 -14.78 -13.71 3.32
CA GLY A 84 -14.66 -12.65 2.31
C GLY A 84 -14.33 -11.30 2.94
N PHE A 85 -15.03 -10.97 4.03
CA PHE A 85 -14.78 -9.74 4.81
C PHE A 85 -13.37 -9.69 5.39
N ARG A 86 -12.90 -10.80 5.99
CA ARG A 86 -11.53 -10.90 6.49
C ARG A 86 -10.51 -10.75 5.37
N LEU A 87 -10.67 -11.49 4.28
CA LEU A 87 -9.75 -11.42 3.13
C LEU A 87 -9.65 -9.98 2.62
N GLN A 88 -10.79 -9.31 2.40
CA GLN A 88 -10.81 -7.93 1.95
C GLN A 88 -10.04 -7.03 2.90
N ILE A 89 -10.39 -7.04 4.20
CA ILE A 89 -9.74 -6.17 5.18
C ILE A 89 -8.24 -6.47 5.20
N PHE A 90 -7.81 -7.71 5.44
CA PHE A 90 -6.39 -8.04 5.51
C PHE A 90 -5.61 -7.64 4.25
N CYS A 91 -6.14 -7.94 3.07
CA CYS A 91 -5.48 -7.62 1.81
C CYS A 91 -5.39 -6.10 1.56
N LEU A 92 -6.49 -5.36 1.75
CA LEU A 92 -6.49 -3.91 1.60
C LEU A 92 -5.65 -3.20 2.66
N ILE A 93 -5.51 -3.81 3.82
CA ILE A 93 -4.69 -3.33 4.92
C ILE A 93 -3.20 -3.44 4.58
N LEU A 94 -2.76 -4.61 4.14
CA LEU A 94 -1.33 -4.88 3.95
C LEU A 94 -0.79 -4.34 2.62
N ALA A 95 -1.63 -4.26 1.59
CA ALA A 95 -1.24 -3.78 0.27
C ALA A 95 -0.44 -2.45 0.25
N PRO A 96 -0.91 -1.35 0.87
CA PRO A 96 -0.19 -0.06 0.82
C PRO A 96 1.22 -0.14 1.42
N THR A 97 1.45 -0.99 2.41
CA THR A 97 2.76 -1.15 3.05
C THR A 97 3.78 -1.79 2.09
N PHE A 98 3.35 -2.77 1.30
CA PHE A 98 4.21 -3.38 0.28
C PHE A 98 4.51 -2.42 -0.88
N VAL A 99 3.52 -1.61 -1.29
CA VAL A 99 3.73 -0.55 -2.29
C VAL A 99 4.72 0.50 -1.75
N ALA A 100 4.57 0.93 -0.49
CA ALA A 100 5.49 1.85 0.17
C ALA A 100 6.92 1.31 0.22
N ALA A 101 7.10 0.02 0.50
CA ALA A 101 8.41 -0.63 0.46
C ALA A 101 9.05 -0.54 -0.94
N GLY A 102 8.25 -0.68 -2.01
CA GLY A 102 8.69 -0.47 -3.39
C GLY A 102 9.20 0.96 -3.63
N ILE A 103 8.45 1.96 -3.15
CA ILE A 103 8.83 3.38 -3.23
C ILE A 103 10.14 3.64 -2.48
N TYR A 104 10.32 3.10 -1.28
CA TYR A 104 11.58 3.29 -0.53
C TYR A 104 12.79 2.68 -1.23
N LEU A 105 12.61 1.56 -1.95
CA LEU A 105 13.65 0.93 -2.75
C LEU A 105 14.00 1.80 -3.97
N THR A 106 13.00 2.34 -4.66
CA THR A 106 13.21 3.23 -5.82
C THR A 106 13.88 4.53 -5.38
N LEU A 107 13.38 5.18 -4.33
CA LEU A 107 13.99 6.37 -3.72
C LEU A 107 15.46 6.15 -3.34
N LYS A 108 15.80 4.99 -2.77
CA LYS A 108 17.19 4.63 -2.46
C LYS A 108 18.08 4.64 -3.71
N HIS A 109 17.62 4.08 -4.83
CA HIS A 109 18.41 4.06 -6.07
C HIS A 109 18.54 5.47 -6.67
N ILE A 110 17.49 6.27 -6.58
CA ILE A 110 17.50 7.69 -7.01
C ILE A 110 18.57 8.47 -6.23
N ILE A 111 18.61 8.34 -4.89
CA ILE A 111 19.60 9.05 -4.07
C ILE A 111 21.04 8.59 -4.38
N ILE A 112 21.24 7.29 -4.60
CA ILE A 112 22.56 6.76 -4.97
C ILE A 112 23.02 7.29 -6.34
N HIS A 113 22.09 7.40 -7.29
CA HIS A 113 22.37 7.87 -8.65
C HIS A 113 22.72 9.36 -8.71
N PHE A 114 21.97 10.21 -8.00
CA PHE A 114 22.15 11.67 -8.04
C PHE A 114 23.24 12.21 -7.11
N GLY A 115 23.82 11.35 -6.27
CA GLY A 115 24.91 11.71 -5.38
C GLY A 115 24.48 11.63 -3.92
N PRO A 116 25.06 10.72 -3.12
CA PRO A 116 24.73 10.59 -1.70
C PRO A 116 25.19 11.80 -0.86
N GLN A 117 25.98 12.72 -1.43
CA GLN A 117 26.53 13.89 -0.73
C GLN A 117 25.47 14.92 -0.31
N TYR A 118 24.33 14.96 -1.03
CA TYR A 118 23.21 15.84 -0.70
C TYR A 118 22.20 15.20 0.26
N SER A 119 22.35 13.91 0.55
CA SER A 119 21.49 13.21 1.49
C SER A 119 22.08 13.32 2.89
N ARG A 120 21.34 13.93 3.82
CA ARG A 120 21.72 14.04 5.24
C ARG A 120 21.90 12.69 5.94
N MET A 121 21.48 11.59 5.32
CA MET A 121 21.51 10.26 5.92
C MET A 121 21.77 9.15 4.89
N ASN A 122 22.51 8.12 5.31
CA ASN A 122 22.84 6.97 4.46
C ASN A 122 21.58 6.28 3.92
N PRO A 123 21.35 6.27 2.58
CA PRO A 123 20.11 5.77 1.97
C PRO A 123 19.85 4.30 2.31
N LYS A 124 20.91 3.49 2.41
CA LYS A 124 20.83 2.07 2.73
C LYS A 124 20.29 1.78 4.13
N ARG A 125 20.66 2.61 5.13
CA ARG A 125 20.26 2.41 6.53
C ARG A 125 18.84 2.90 6.75
N PHE A 126 18.53 4.04 6.17
CA PHE A 126 17.20 4.62 6.20
C PHE A 126 16.16 3.63 5.65
N THR A 127 16.27 3.17 4.40
CA THR A 127 15.31 2.23 3.80
C THR A 127 15.03 1.00 4.68
N TRP A 128 16.07 0.44 5.32
CA TRP A 128 15.89 -0.69 6.24
C TRP A 128 15.14 -0.34 7.53
N ILE A 129 15.36 0.86 8.08
CA ILE A 129 14.63 1.35 9.26
C ILE A 129 13.15 1.53 8.92
N PHE A 130 12.81 2.13 7.78
CA PHE A 130 11.40 2.36 7.40
C PHE A 130 10.69 1.05 7.07
N ILE A 131 11.33 0.14 6.34
CA ILE A 131 10.78 -1.20 6.10
C ILE A 131 10.60 -1.95 7.43
N GLY A 132 11.56 -1.87 8.35
CA GLY A 132 11.44 -2.48 9.68
C GLY A 132 10.29 -1.90 10.50
N SER A 133 10.12 -0.57 10.44
CA SER A 133 9.01 0.14 11.06
C SER A 133 7.66 -0.31 10.50
N ASP A 134 7.58 -0.44 9.19
CA ASP A 134 6.39 -0.91 8.47
C ASP A 134 6.06 -2.37 8.81
N ILE A 135 7.06 -3.24 8.94
CA ILE A 135 6.87 -4.62 9.44
C ILE A 135 6.32 -4.59 10.88
N GLY A 136 6.87 -3.73 11.75
CA GLY A 136 6.35 -3.54 13.11
C GLY A 136 4.88 -3.13 13.11
N SER A 137 4.50 -2.19 12.23
CA SER A 137 3.11 -1.77 12.05
C SER A 137 2.21 -2.91 11.57
N ILE A 138 2.70 -3.77 10.65
CA ILE A 138 1.97 -4.93 10.14
C ILE A 138 1.72 -5.93 11.27
N VAL A 139 2.72 -6.18 12.12
CA VAL A 139 2.59 -7.07 13.28
C VAL A 139 1.54 -6.56 14.25
N LEU A 140 1.52 -5.25 14.54
CA LEU A 140 0.47 -4.63 15.37
C LEU A 140 -0.91 -4.82 14.72
N GLN A 141 -1.05 -4.57 13.43
CA GLN A 141 -2.31 -4.73 12.70
C GLN A 141 -2.79 -6.19 12.68
N ALA A 142 -1.87 -7.14 12.49
CA ALA A 142 -2.17 -8.57 12.52
C ALA A 142 -2.58 -9.02 13.93
N ALA A 143 -1.88 -8.56 14.97
CA ALA A 143 -2.21 -8.85 16.36
C ALA A 143 -3.57 -8.25 16.74
N GLY A 144 -3.82 -6.98 16.42
CA GLY A 144 -5.11 -6.32 16.66
C GLY A 144 -6.26 -6.99 15.91
N GLY A 145 -6.02 -7.39 14.65
CA GLY A 145 -6.97 -8.20 13.86
C GLY A 145 -7.23 -9.56 14.48
N GLY A 146 -6.21 -10.24 15.00
CA GLY A 146 -6.35 -11.51 15.72
C GLY A 146 -7.20 -11.37 16.98
N VAL A 147 -6.92 -10.34 17.80
CA VAL A 147 -7.69 -10.04 19.02
C VAL A 147 -9.14 -9.71 18.70
N ALA A 148 -9.39 -8.88 17.68
CA ALA A 148 -10.75 -8.53 17.24
C ALA A 148 -11.50 -9.77 16.73
N ASN A 149 -10.83 -10.69 16.02
CA ASN A 149 -11.45 -11.93 15.53
C ASN A 149 -11.73 -12.94 16.66
N ALA A 150 -10.90 -12.98 17.70
CA ALA A 150 -11.09 -13.88 18.85
C ALA A 150 -12.16 -13.37 19.84
N ALA A 151 -12.57 -12.11 19.74
CA ALA A 151 -13.48 -11.46 20.68
C ALA A 151 -14.92 -12.02 20.68
N GLY A 152 -15.37 -12.66 19.59
CA GLY A 152 -16.74 -13.18 19.47
C GLY A 152 -17.79 -12.08 19.69
N THR A 153 -18.62 -12.21 20.72
CA THR A 153 -19.64 -11.20 21.11
C THR A 153 -19.13 -10.18 22.13
N ASN A 154 -17.87 -10.26 22.57
CA ASN A 154 -17.31 -9.36 23.57
C ASN A 154 -16.86 -8.04 22.92
N GLN A 155 -17.73 -7.04 22.98
CA GLN A 155 -17.49 -5.72 22.37
C GLN A 155 -16.23 -5.03 22.90
N ALA A 156 -15.87 -5.24 24.17
CA ALA A 156 -14.67 -4.64 24.74
C ALA A 156 -13.39 -5.17 24.07
N MET A 157 -13.32 -6.49 23.83
CA MET A 157 -12.20 -7.12 23.13
C MET A 157 -12.14 -6.73 21.65
N VAL A 158 -13.29 -6.56 20.98
CA VAL A 158 -13.34 -6.01 19.60
C VAL A 158 -12.76 -4.60 19.57
N ASN A 159 -13.16 -3.74 20.52
CA ASN A 159 -12.65 -2.38 20.62
C ASN A 159 -11.15 -2.33 20.91
N THR A 160 -10.65 -3.22 21.79
CA THR A 160 -9.21 -3.35 22.04
C THR A 160 -8.46 -3.75 20.76
N GLY A 161 -8.95 -4.75 20.02
CA GLY A 161 -8.35 -5.16 18.75
C GLY A 161 -8.32 -4.02 17.72
N ASN A 162 -9.44 -3.29 17.59
CA ASN A 162 -9.53 -2.11 16.71
C ASN A 162 -8.54 -1.01 17.10
N ASN A 163 -8.40 -0.72 18.40
CA ASN A 163 -7.43 0.27 18.88
C ASN A 163 -5.98 -0.13 18.56
N ILE A 164 -5.64 -1.42 18.65
CA ILE A 164 -4.31 -1.92 18.27
C ILE A 164 -4.08 -1.76 16.77
N ILE A 165 -5.09 -2.06 15.93
CA ILE A 165 -5.01 -1.83 14.47
C ILE A 165 -4.78 -0.35 14.17
N ILE A 166 -5.56 0.54 14.79
CA ILE A 166 -5.44 2.00 14.61
C ILE A 166 -4.05 2.49 15.04
N ALA A 167 -3.51 1.98 16.16
CA ALA A 167 -2.16 2.32 16.60
C ALA A 167 -1.10 1.92 15.56
N GLY A 168 -1.25 0.74 14.95
CA GLY A 168 -0.38 0.30 13.86
C GLY A 168 -0.46 1.22 12.64
N ILE A 169 -1.66 1.60 12.21
CA ILE A 169 -1.87 2.52 11.07
C ILE A 169 -1.27 3.90 11.38
N ALA A 170 -1.53 4.46 12.57
CA ALA A 170 -0.99 5.75 12.99
C ALA A 170 0.54 5.76 12.99
N PHE A 171 1.16 4.69 13.51
CA PHE A 171 2.61 4.52 13.48
C PHE A 171 3.14 4.48 12.05
N GLN A 172 2.50 3.71 11.15
CA GLN A 172 2.85 3.62 9.74
C GLN A 172 2.73 4.96 9.00
N VAL A 173 1.65 5.72 9.23
CA VAL A 173 1.47 7.04 8.63
C VAL A 173 2.52 8.03 9.13
N ALA A 174 2.84 8.01 10.43
CA ALA A 174 3.87 8.87 10.99
C ALA A 174 5.25 8.57 10.38
N THR A 175 5.61 7.29 10.24
CA THR A 175 6.90 6.88 9.66
C THR A 175 6.97 7.22 8.16
N MET A 176 5.90 6.94 7.40
CA MET A 176 5.80 7.40 6.01
C MET A 176 6.00 8.92 5.93
N SER A 177 5.27 9.70 6.74
CA SER A 177 5.33 11.17 6.69
C SER A 177 6.74 11.72 6.95
N VAL A 178 7.45 11.19 7.96
CA VAL A 178 8.85 11.55 8.22
C VAL A 178 9.74 11.22 7.03
N CYS A 179 9.50 10.08 6.38
CA CYS A 179 10.23 9.71 5.16
C CYS A 179 9.96 10.67 3.99
N GLY A 180 8.70 11.04 3.77
CA GLY A 180 8.34 12.03 2.76
C GLY A 180 9.01 13.38 3.00
N LEU A 181 9.08 13.84 4.25
CA LEU A 181 9.77 15.09 4.60
C LEU A 181 11.27 15.01 4.28
N LEU A 182 11.93 13.91 4.61
CA LEU A 182 13.36 13.72 4.31
C LEU A 182 13.63 13.59 2.81
N ALA A 183 12.75 12.89 2.08
CA ALA A 183 12.81 12.81 0.63
C ALA A 183 12.62 14.19 -0.02
N PHE A 184 11.69 14.99 0.50
CA PHE A 184 11.44 16.35 0.04
C PHE A 184 12.61 17.29 0.33
N ASP A 185 13.21 17.20 1.52
CA ASP A 185 14.43 17.94 1.90
C ASP A 185 15.59 17.60 0.94
N PHE A 186 15.75 16.31 0.61
CA PHE A 186 16.74 15.85 -0.39
C PHE A 186 16.45 16.40 -1.79
N LEU A 187 15.19 16.41 -2.24
CA LEU A 187 14.81 16.95 -3.54
C LEU A 187 15.07 18.46 -3.64
N ILE A 188 14.82 19.22 -2.56
CA ILE A 188 15.11 20.66 -2.51
C ILE A 188 16.63 20.90 -2.49
N ALA A 189 17.36 20.21 -1.62
CA ALA A 189 18.81 20.37 -1.50
C ALA A 189 19.52 19.99 -2.80
N SER A 190 19.04 18.96 -3.48
CA SER A 190 19.58 18.51 -4.75
C SER A 190 19.06 19.34 -5.93
N ARG A 191 18.04 20.21 -5.79
CA ARG A 191 17.38 20.91 -6.91
C ARG A 191 18.34 21.67 -7.82
N LYS A 192 19.37 22.31 -7.25
CA LYS A 192 20.39 23.05 -8.03
C LYS A 192 21.25 22.12 -8.87
N HIS A 193 21.73 21.02 -8.30
CA HIS A 193 22.51 20.02 -9.05
C HIS A 193 21.63 19.13 -9.94
N LEU A 194 20.36 18.96 -9.58
CA LEU A 194 19.30 18.42 -10.43
C LEU A 194 18.90 19.37 -11.57
N CYS A 195 19.46 20.58 -11.63
CA CYS A 195 19.34 21.47 -12.78
C CYS A 195 20.69 21.67 -13.48
N GLU A 196 21.82 21.66 -12.74
CA GLU A 196 23.17 21.89 -13.27
C GLU A 196 23.83 20.62 -13.84
N GLY A 197 23.74 19.47 -13.15
CA GLY A 197 24.09 18.17 -13.73
C GLY A 197 23.23 17.82 -14.95
N PHE A 198 22.11 18.54 -15.12
CA PHE A 198 21.17 18.46 -16.22
C PHE A 198 21.48 19.44 -17.37
N GLN A 199 22.37 20.42 -17.16
CA GLN A 199 22.85 21.35 -18.20
C GLN A 199 24.26 21.00 -18.72
N GLY A 200 25.03 20.18 -17.99
CA GLY A 200 26.42 19.83 -18.33
C GLY A 200 26.61 18.71 -19.36
N GLU A 201 25.58 17.92 -19.69
CA GLU A 201 25.65 16.87 -20.73
C GLU A 201 24.91 17.33 -22.01
N SER A 202 25.67 17.79 -22.99
CA SER A 202 25.18 18.28 -24.28
C SER A 202 24.82 17.17 -25.29
N VAL A 203 24.52 15.93 -24.88
CA VAL A 203 24.18 14.86 -25.84
C VAL A 203 23.06 13.96 -25.33
N THR A 204 21.92 14.00 -26.05
CA THR A 204 20.72 13.12 -25.98
C THR A 204 19.57 13.63 -25.09
N GLU A 205 18.56 14.27 -25.67
CA GLU A 205 17.34 14.75 -24.97
C GLU A 205 16.42 13.65 -24.39
N LYS A 206 16.64 12.36 -24.74
CA LYS A 206 15.74 11.24 -24.40
C LYS A 206 15.90 10.60 -23.01
N PRO A 207 17.10 10.48 -22.41
CA PRO A 207 17.28 9.92 -21.05
C PRO A 207 16.82 10.89 -19.96
N GLN A 208 16.97 12.20 -20.19
CA GLN A 208 16.69 13.27 -19.23
C GLN A 208 15.19 13.40 -18.90
N GLN A 209 14.32 13.36 -19.91
CA GLN A 209 12.86 13.36 -19.71
C GLN A 209 12.39 12.12 -18.94
N ARG A 210 13.01 10.95 -19.18
CA ARG A 210 12.63 9.70 -18.51
C ARG A 210 12.87 9.75 -17.01
N ILE A 211 13.97 10.35 -16.57
CA ILE A 211 14.27 10.47 -15.14
C ILE A 211 13.32 11.46 -14.46
N TRP A 212 12.97 12.57 -15.13
CA TRP A 212 11.98 13.52 -14.60
C TRP A 212 10.59 12.90 -14.48
N LEU A 213 10.19 12.10 -15.47
CA LEU A 213 8.94 11.32 -15.43
C LEU A 213 8.94 10.30 -14.29
N VAL A 214 10.06 9.61 -14.04
CA VAL A 214 10.19 8.68 -12.89
C VAL A 214 10.05 9.43 -11.57
N LEU A 215 10.67 10.61 -11.43
CA LEU A 215 10.56 11.42 -10.21
C LEU A 215 9.12 11.89 -9.95
N ILE A 216 8.42 12.39 -10.97
CA ILE A 216 6.99 12.77 -10.81
C ILE A 216 6.15 11.54 -10.48
N ALA A 217 6.33 10.44 -11.19
CA ALA A 217 5.58 9.22 -10.97
C ALA A 217 5.78 8.71 -9.54
N GLU A 218 7.00 8.78 -9.02
CA GLU A 218 7.34 8.40 -7.66
C GLU A 218 6.71 9.31 -6.61
N ILE A 219 6.76 10.64 -6.81
CA ILE A 219 6.11 11.60 -5.91
C ILE A 219 4.59 11.36 -5.90
N LEU A 220 3.99 11.18 -7.08
CA LEU A 220 2.56 10.90 -7.20
C LEU A 220 2.18 9.58 -6.53
N ALA A 221 2.94 8.52 -6.76
CA ALA A 221 2.74 7.22 -6.11
C ALA A 221 2.85 7.34 -4.59
N TYR A 222 3.87 8.03 -4.08
CA TYR A 222 4.05 8.26 -2.66
C TYR A 222 2.88 9.05 -2.04
N THR A 223 2.46 10.14 -2.68
CA THR A 223 1.32 10.94 -2.18
C THR A 223 0.03 10.15 -2.19
N THR A 224 -0.26 9.38 -3.24
CA THR A 224 -1.48 8.55 -3.31
C THR A 224 -1.50 7.45 -2.26
N VAL A 225 -0.37 6.77 -2.01
CA VAL A 225 -0.25 5.77 -0.94
C VAL A 225 -0.39 6.42 0.44
N LEU A 226 0.21 7.59 0.66
CA LEU A 226 0.09 8.32 1.92
C LEU A 226 -1.37 8.72 2.21
N ILE A 227 -2.07 9.29 1.21
CA ILE A 227 -3.49 9.60 1.30
C ILE A 227 -4.28 8.35 1.67
N ARG A 228 -4.02 7.23 0.98
CA ARG A 228 -4.70 5.97 1.28
C ARG A 228 -4.45 5.49 2.71
N CYS A 229 -3.21 5.60 3.22
CA CYS A 229 -2.90 5.23 4.60
C CYS A 229 -3.60 6.13 5.63
N ILE A 230 -3.87 7.40 5.30
CA ILE A 230 -4.58 8.35 6.18
C ILE A 230 -6.08 8.08 6.22
N TYR A 231 -6.71 7.77 5.07
CA TYR A 231 -8.16 7.56 4.97
C TYR A 231 -8.64 6.16 5.36
N ARG A 232 -7.71 5.30 5.76
CA ARG A 232 -7.95 3.89 6.04
C ARG A 232 -8.34 3.67 7.50
#